data_AF-A0AAQ1P3C1-F1
#
_entry.id   AF-A0AAQ1P3C1-F1
#
_cell.length_a   1.000
_cell.length_b   1.000
_cell.length_c   1.000
_cell.angle_alpha   90.00
_cell.angle_beta   90.00
_cell.angle_gamma   90.00
#
_symmetry.space_group_name_H-M   'P 1'
#
loop_
_entity.id
_entity.type
_entity.pdbx_description
1 polymer ?
#
loop_
_entity_poly.entity_id
_entity_poly.type
_entity_poly.pdbx_seq_one_letter_code
_entity_poly.pdbx_strand_id
1 'polypeptide(L)'
;MSDSKETLHIWLYLHDDVSDMSLISLGDDYLIPLKNELLSFLDLDVRFIIEDTHTPGVTDFDYKIGPEQAVADWEERLKARGLITPGLHKYLLVTRDDLDFTTKGIAKIEEQVGIASIKTYMAIGHEVGHMLGAVHEDAETFFEGGWWKDSYTKSYNPLKGNAHRYSDANRRNIKRHLATLTGES
;
A
#
# COMPACT_ATOMS: atom_id res chain seq x y z
N MET A 1 -32.02 4.35 -9.59
CA MET A 1 -31.43 3.16 -8.95
C MET A 1 -30.03 3.58 -8.54
N SER A 2 -29.68 3.43 -7.27
CA SER A 2 -28.35 3.83 -6.80
C SER A 2 -27.33 2.82 -7.31
N ASP A 3 -26.62 3.13 -8.40
CA ASP A 3 -25.36 2.45 -8.71
C ASP A 3 -24.37 2.85 -7.62
N SER A 4 -24.36 2.11 -6.51
CA SER A 4 -23.27 2.26 -5.55
C SER A 4 -22.04 1.65 -6.18
N LYS A 5 -21.12 2.50 -6.62
CA LYS A 5 -19.80 2.11 -7.09
C LYS A 5 -19.15 1.19 -6.05
N GLU A 6 -18.65 0.04 -6.48
CA GLU A 6 -17.89 -0.85 -5.60
C GLU A 6 -16.70 -0.09 -4.99
N THR A 7 -16.32 -0.45 -3.77
CA THR A 7 -15.31 0.28 -2.99
C THR A 7 -14.11 -0.60 -2.68
N LEU A 8 -12.92 -0.13 -3.06
CA LEU A 8 -11.65 -0.67 -2.59
C LEU A 8 -11.35 -0.11 -1.20
N HIS A 9 -11.33 -0.99 -0.21
CA HIS A 9 -10.99 -0.69 1.17
C HIS A 9 -9.52 -0.99 1.44
N ILE A 10 -8.76 0.03 1.83
CA ILE A 10 -7.36 -0.13 2.25
C ILE A 10 -7.28 0.24 3.73
N TRP A 11 -7.09 -0.77 4.56
CA TRP A 11 -6.94 -0.64 6.01
C TRP A 11 -5.49 -0.38 6.37
N LEU A 12 -5.25 0.70 7.11
CA LEU A 12 -3.94 1.08 7.63
C LEU A 12 -3.94 0.83 9.13
N TYR A 13 -3.23 -0.19 9.55
CA TYR A 13 -2.94 -0.43 10.96
C TYR A 13 -1.68 0.37 11.30
N LEU A 14 -1.83 1.43 12.09
CA LEU A 14 -0.67 2.19 12.54
C LEU A 14 0.00 1.40 13.65
N HIS A 15 1.24 1.00 13.42
CA HIS A 15 2.03 0.35 14.45
C HIS A 15 2.25 1.32 15.62
N ASP A 16 2.36 0.81 16.84
CA ASP A 16 2.49 1.61 18.07
C ASP A 16 3.73 2.51 18.04
N ASP A 17 4.74 2.11 17.27
CA ASP A 17 5.92 2.92 16.98
C ASP A 17 5.68 4.05 15.98
N VAL A 18 4.46 4.35 15.53
CA VAL A 18 4.12 5.46 14.62
C VAL A 18 3.48 6.64 15.39
N SER A 19 3.37 6.53 16.72
CA SER A 19 2.68 7.43 17.67
C SER A 19 2.79 8.96 17.48
N ASP A 20 3.85 9.43 16.83
CA ASP A 20 4.18 10.86 16.70
C ASP A 20 3.85 11.41 15.30
N MET A 21 3.44 10.54 14.37
CA MET A 21 3.02 10.96 13.04
C MET A 21 1.64 11.61 13.11
N SER A 22 1.54 12.83 12.58
CA SER A 22 0.24 13.46 12.40
C SER A 22 -0.56 12.73 11.32
N LEU A 23 -1.84 12.47 11.57
CA LEU A 23 -2.77 11.98 10.56
C LEU A 23 -2.85 12.94 9.35
N ILE A 24 -2.57 14.23 9.57
CA ILE A 24 -2.49 15.24 8.50
C ILE A 24 -1.30 14.93 7.58
N SER A 25 -0.10 14.70 8.13
CA SER A 25 1.08 14.36 7.32
C SER A 25 0.92 13.00 6.63
N LEU A 26 0.31 12.01 7.30
CA LEU A 26 -0.01 10.73 6.67
C LEU A 26 -0.95 10.94 5.46
N GLY A 27 -1.97 11.79 5.63
CA GLY A 27 -2.90 12.17 4.57
C GLY A 27 -2.22 12.85 3.39
N ASP A 28 -1.55 13.98 3.64
CA ASP A 28 -0.99 14.85 2.60
C ASP A 28 0.15 14.19 1.83
N ASP A 29 1.06 13.48 2.53
CA ASP A 29 2.27 12.97 1.93
C ASP A 29 2.07 11.60 1.25
N TYR A 30 1.09 10.81 1.71
CA TYR A 30 0.91 9.41 1.29
C TYR A 30 -0.47 9.14 0.70
N LEU A 31 -1.54 9.38 1.48
CA LEU A 31 -2.86 8.84 1.16
C LEU A 31 -3.59 9.65 0.08
N ILE A 32 -3.52 10.98 0.12
CA ILE A 32 -4.18 11.83 -0.87
C ILE A 32 -3.59 11.62 -2.27
N PRO A 33 -2.26 11.66 -2.48
CA PRO A 33 -1.68 11.39 -3.80
C PRO A 33 -2.04 9.99 -4.32
N LEU A 34 -1.93 8.97 -3.46
CA LEU A 34 -2.25 7.59 -3.82
C LEU A 34 -3.74 7.43 -4.16
N LYS A 35 -4.64 8.04 -3.37
CA LYS A 35 -6.08 8.03 -3.65
C LYS A 35 -6.36 8.63 -5.02
N ASN A 36 -5.78 9.80 -5.30
CA ASN A 36 -5.99 10.52 -6.55
C ASN A 36 -5.49 9.72 -7.74
N GLU A 37 -4.32 9.08 -7.62
CA GLU A 37 -3.80 8.18 -8.64
C GLU A 37 -4.74 7.00 -8.89
N LEU A 38 -5.16 6.28 -7.84
CA LEU A 38 -6.05 5.13 -8.00
C LEU A 38 -7.38 5.54 -8.65
N LEU A 39 -7.99 6.65 -8.20
CA LEU A 39 -9.23 7.18 -8.77
C LEU A 39 -9.07 7.68 -10.21
N SER A 40 -7.85 8.02 -10.66
CA SER A 40 -7.63 8.54 -12.01
C SER A 40 -7.83 7.47 -13.09
N PHE A 41 -7.75 6.19 -12.73
CA PHE A 41 -7.89 5.09 -13.69
C PHE A 41 -8.84 3.99 -13.27
N LEU A 42 -9.18 3.85 -11.99
CA LEU A 42 -10.13 2.85 -11.51
C LEU A 42 -11.57 3.33 -11.63
N ASP A 43 -12.44 2.42 -12.07
CA ASP A 43 -13.88 2.60 -11.95
C ASP A 43 -14.41 2.01 -10.64
N LEU A 44 -13.71 2.28 -9.54
CA LEU A 44 -14.13 1.98 -8.16
C LEU A 44 -14.07 3.25 -7.32
N ASP A 45 -14.70 3.24 -6.14
CA ASP A 45 -14.39 4.19 -5.09
C ASP A 45 -13.21 3.67 -4.25
N VAL A 46 -12.47 4.57 -3.60
CA VAL A 46 -11.29 4.20 -2.80
C VAL A 46 -11.40 4.79 -1.40
N ARG A 47 -11.38 3.91 -0.39
CA ARG A 47 -11.47 4.29 1.02
C ARG A 47 -10.29 3.78 1.81
N PHE A 48 -9.52 4.72 2.35
CA PHE A 48 -8.57 4.46 3.40
C PHE A 48 -9.29 4.41 4.76
N ILE A 49 -8.98 3.41 5.56
CA ILE A 49 -9.50 3.23 6.92
C ILE A 49 -8.28 3.14 7.84
N ILE A 50 -8.15 4.09 8.76
CA ILE A 50 -7.02 4.15 9.68
C ILE A 50 -7.45 3.51 11.00
N GLU A 51 -6.67 2.53 11.45
CA GLU A 51 -6.84 1.81 12.70
C GLU A 51 -5.69 2.20 13.64
N ASP A 52 -6.00 3.01 14.65
CA ASP A 52 -5.06 3.61 15.60
C ASP A 52 -5.36 3.22 17.07
N THR A 53 -6.18 2.18 17.29
CA THR A 53 -6.63 1.79 18.64
C THR A 53 -5.59 1.06 19.49
N HIS A 54 -4.36 0.89 19.01
CA HIS A 54 -3.28 0.16 19.71
C HIS A 54 -3.71 -1.27 20.09
N THR A 55 -4.10 -2.07 19.08
CA THR A 55 -4.60 -3.42 19.27
C THR A 55 -3.47 -4.40 19.60
N PRO A 56 -3.44 -5.00 20.82
CA PRO A 56 -2.35 -5.89 21.23
C PRO A 56 -2.20 -7.13 20.34
N GLY A 57 -0.96 -7.43 20.01
CA GLY A 57 -0.49 -8.41 19.04
C GLY A 57 -0.87 -8.14 17.58
N VAL A 58 -1.33 -6.94 17.22
CA VAL A 58 -1.60 -6.48 15.83
C VAL A 58 -0.78 -5.23 15.52
N THR A 59 -0.91 -4.17 16.32
CA THR A 59 -0.22 -2.88 16.12
C THR A 59 1.06 -2.76 16.93
N ASP A 60 1.29 -3.61 17.92
CA ASP A 60 2.55 -3.76 18.68
C ASP A 60 3.40 -4.96 18.18
N PHE A 61 3.12 -5.42 16.96
CA PHE A 61 3.75 -6.60 16.37
C PHE A 61 5.24 -6.37 16.10
N ASP A 62 6.11 -7.28 16.57
CA ASP A 62 7.54 -7.23 16.29
C ASP A 62 7.84 -7.54 14.82
N TYR A 63 7.84 -6.51 13.97
CA TYR A 63 8.00 -6.62 12.53
C TYR A 63 9.47 -6.71 12.08
N LYS A 64 10.46 -6.61 13.00
CA LYS A 64 11.90 -6.65 12.68
C LYS A 64 12.48 -8.06 12.78
N ILE A 65 11.71 -9.03 12.31
CA ILE A 65 12.03 -10.47 12.33
C ILE A 65 12.42 -11.02 10.94
N GLY A 66 12.66 -10.12 9.99
CA GLY A 66 12.90 -10.43 8.58
C GLY A 66 11.65 -10.19 7.72
N PRO A 67 11.75 -9.56 6.53
CA PRO A 67 10.57 -9.09 5.79
C PRO A 67 9.53 -10.17 5.47
N GLU A 68 9.96 -11.29 4.88
CA GLU A 68 9.07 -12.39 4.49
C GLU A 68 8.38 -13.03 5.69
N GLN A 69 9.11 -13.17 6.80
CA GLN A 69 8.55 -13.70 8.03
C GLN A 69 7.58 -12.69 8.66
N ALA A 70 7.93 -11.40 8.67
CA ALA A 70 7.10 -10.36 9.24
C ALA A 70 5.72 -10.28 8.57
N VAL A 71 5.67 -10.29 7.24
CA VAL A 71 4.38 -10.22 6.52
C VAL A 71 3.56 -11.50 6.71
N ALA A 72 4.19 -12.68 6.72
CA ALA A 72 3.51 -13.95 6.95
C ALA A 72 2.93 -14.04 8.39
N ASP A 73 3.74 -13.74 9.40
CA ASP A 73 3.33 -13.78 10.80
C ASP A 73 2.24 -12.74 11.10
N TRP A 74 2.32 -11.56 10.47
CA TRP A 74 1.29 -10.53 10.62
C TRP A 74 -0.03 -10.92 9.94
N GLU A 75 0.04 -11.50 8.74
CA GLU A 75 -1.12 -12.05 8.05
C GLU A 75 -1.82 -13.14 8.90
N GLU A 76 -1.05 -14.07 9.47
CA GLU A 76 -1.59 -15.11 10.35
C GLU A 76 -2.29 -14.52 11.59
N ARG A 77 -1.73 -13.45 12.16
CA ARG A 77 -2.33 -12.72 13.29
C ARG A 77 -3.65 -12.03 12.94
N LEU A 78 -3.78 -11.49 11.74
CA LEU A 78 -5.05 -10.92 11.26
C LEU A 78 -6.08 -12.03 11.01
N LYS A 79 -5.67 -13.13 10.38
CA LYS A 79 -6.52 -14.31 10.13
C LYS A 79 -7.04 -14.93 11.42
N ALA A 80 -6.17 -15.16 12.41
CA ALA A 80 -6.52 -15.75 13.69
C ALA A 80 -7.55 -14.92 14.48
N ARG A 81 -7.63 -13.60 14.20
CA ARG A 81 -8.59 -12.67 14.80
C ARG A 81 -9.83 -12.41 13.93
N GLY A 82 -9.93 -13.02 12.75
CA GLY A 82 -11.04 -12.80 11.83
C GLY A 82 -11.09 -11.38 11.25
N LEU A 83 -9.93 -10.71 11.13
CA LEU A 83 -9.84 -9.33 10.65
C LEU A 83 -9.70 -9.22 9.12
N ILE A 84 -9.46 -10.33 8.44
CA ILE A 84 -9.35 -10.37 6.97
C ILE A 84 -10.71 -10.68 6.34
N THR A 85 -11.16 -9.75 5.51
CA THR A 85 -12.30 -9.89 4.62
C THR A 85 -11.78 -10.16 3.21
N PRO A 86 -12.26 -11.16 2.47
CA PRO A 86 -11.86 -11.39 1.08
C PRO A 86 -12.26 -10.26 0.12
N GLY A 87 -11.72 -10.28 -1.10
CA GLY A 87 -12.13 -9.38 -2.18
C GLY A 87 -11.42 -8.02 -2.14
N LEU A 88 -12.18 -6.93 -2.27
CA LEU A 88 -11.69 -5.55 -2.38
C LEU A 88 -11.19 -4.95 -1.04
N HIS A 89 -10.52 -5.76 -0.23
CA HIS A 89 -9.99 -5.36 1.08
C HIS A 89 -8.49 -5.64 1.13
N LYS A 90 -7.70 -4.61 1.40
CA LYS A 90 -6.25 -4.68 1.57
C LYS A 90 -5.87 -4.17 2.97
N TYR A 91 -4.81 -4.72 3.53
CA TYR A 91 -4.41 -4.53 4.92
C TYR A 91 -2.92 -4.20 4.97
N LEU A 92 -2.59 -3.01 5.47
CA LEU A 92 -1.22 -2.51 5.51
C LEU A 92 -0.83 -2.17 6.93
N LEU A 93 0.23 -2.79 7.46
CA LEU A 93 0.87 -2.36 8.70
C LEU A 93 1.79 -1.19 8.35
N VAL A 94 1.52 -0.04 8.93
CA VAL A 94 2.36 1.16 8.76
C VAL A 94 3.30 1.25 9.95
N THR A 95 4.60 1.36 9.69
CA THR A 95 5.66 1.29 10.71
C THR A 95 6.56 2.51 10.62
N ARG A 96 7.18 2.93 11.74
CA ARG A 96 8.12 4.06 11.75
C ARG A 96 9.47 3.71 11.15
N ASP A 97 9.98 2.53 11.44
CA ASP A 97 11.27 2.07 10.92
C ASP A 97 11.12 1.18 9.70
N ASP A 98 12.25 0.93 9.04
CA ASP A 98 12.35 -0.07 7.98
C ASP A 98 12.31 -1.47 8.65
N LEU A 99 11.89 -2.51 7.91
CA LEU A 99 11.83 -3.88 8.40
C LEU A 99 13.24 -4.45 8.66
N ASP A 100 14.20 -4.01 7.87
CA ASP A 100 15.64 -4.26 8.03
C ASP A 100 16.47 -3.08 7.46
N PHE A 101 17.78 -3.23 7.30
CA PHE A 101 18.66 -2.16 6.79
C PHE A 101 18.39 -1.71 5.35
N THR A 102 17.69 -2.51 4.55
CA THR A 102 17.47 -2.32 3.12
C THR A 102 15.99 -2.34 2.72
N THR A 103 15.13 -2.93 3.54
CA THR A 103 13.74 -3.23 3.20
C THR A 103 12.78 -2.25 3.86
N LYS A 104 12.22 -1.36 3.05
CA LYS A 104 11.31 -0.28 3.50
C LYS A 104 9.84 -0.71 3.53
N GLY A 105 9.53 -1.86 2.97
CA GLY A 105 8.21 -2.44 2.92
C GLY A 105 8.26 -3.79 2.25
N ILE A 106 7.16 -4.53 2.41
CA ILE A 106 6.94 -5.81 1.74
C ILE A 106 5.44 -6.05 1.58
N ALA A 107 5.05 -6.53 0.42
CA ALA A 107 3.75 -7.10 0.14
C ALA A 107 3.90 -8.18 -0.91
N LYS A 108 3.08 -9.22 -0.82
CA LYS A 108 2.99 -10.23 -1.88
C LYS A 108 2.09 -9.70 -3.00
N ILE A 109 2.51 -9.97 -4.24
CA ILE A 109 1.77 -9.55 -5.43
C ILE A 109 0.36 -10.16 -5.40
N GLU A 110 -0.66 -9.33 -5.64
CA GLU A 110 -2.08 -9.70 -5.71
C GLU A 110 -2.69 -10.25 -4.41
N GLU A 111 -1.93 -10.24 -3.31
CA GLU A 111 -2.40 -10.65 -1.99
C GLU A 111 -3.07 -9.48 -1.23
N GLN A 112 -3.53 -9.75 0.00
CA GLN A 112 -4.28 -8.77 0.80
C GLN A 112 -3.45 -8.02 1.83
N VAL A 113 -2.22 -8.46 2.13
CA VAL A 113 -1.46 -8.02 3.31
C VAL A 113 -0.09 -7.48 2.92
N GLY A 114 0.31 -6.37 3.54
CA GLY A 114 1.65 -5.81 3.41
C GLY A 114 2.09 -5.01 4.66
N ILE A 115 3.36 -4.62 4.68
CA ILE A 115 3.98 -3.78 5.70
C ILE A 115 4.73 -2.67 4.99
N ALA A 116 4.56 -1.41 5.40
CA ALA A 116 5.26 -0.27 4.81
C ALA A 116 5.82 0.66 5.88
N SER A 117 7.04 1.12 5.66
CA SER A 117 7.70 2.14 6.49
C SER A 117 7.37 3.54 6.00
N ILE A 118 7.17 4.47 6.93
CA ILE A 118 7.05 5.90 6.63
C ILE A 118 8.40 6.61 6.42
N LYS A 119 9.53 5.88 6.41
CA LYS A 119 10.85 6.46 6.09
C LYS A 119 10.99 6.90 4.64
N THR A 120 10.09 6.47 3.78
CA THR A 120 10.02 6.93 2.39
C THR A 120 8.59 7.16 1.96
N TYR A 121 8.37 8.29 1.29
CA TYR A 121 7.07 8.68 0.74
C TYR A 121 6.54 7.70 -0.33
N MET A 122 7.37 6.76 -0.81
CA MET A 122 6.97 5.78 -1.82
C MET A 122 6.40 4.49 -1.24
N ALA A 123 6.80 4.08 -0.03
CA ALA A 123 6.60 2.71 0.44
C ALA A 123 5.11 2.33 0.50
N ILE A 124 4.26 3.19 1.05
CA ILE A 124 2.81 2.90 1.12
C ILE A 124 2.22 2.67 -0.28
N GLY A 125 2.50 3.56 -1.24
CA GLY A 125 2.02 3.38 -2.62
C GLY A 125 2.67 2.20 -3.34
N HIS A 126 3.92 1.88 -3.01
CA HIS A 126 4.65 0.73 -3.53
C HIS A 126 3.99 -0.59 -3.10
N GLU A 127 3.81 -0.79 -1.79
CA GLU A 127 3.25 -2.03 -1.24
C GLU A 127 1.76 -2.18 -1.57
N VAL A 128 0.99 -1.07 -1.53
CA VAL A 128 -0.39 -1.08 -2.04
C VAL A 128 -0.41 -1.46 -3.52
N GLY A 129 0.55 -0.98 -4.31
CA GLY A 129 0.70 -1.37 -5.71
C GLY A 129 0.86 -2.88 -5.86
N HIS A 130 1.78 -3.49 -5.12
CA HIS A 130 1.99 -4.95 -5.13
C HIS A 130 0.73 -5.72 -4.76
N MET A 131 0.07 -5.37 -3.66
CA MET A 131 -1.20 -5.98 -3.25
C MET A 131 -2.30 -5.87 -4.31
N LEU A 132 -2.21 -4.89 -5.20
CA LEU A 132 -3.14 -4.65 -6.30
C LEU A 132 -2.68 -5.25 -7.63
N GLY A 133 -1.50 -5.88 -7.72
CA GLY A 133 -0.98 -6.52 -8.93
C GLY A 133 0.06 -5.71 -9.72
N ALA A 134 0.55 -4.60 -9.17
CA ALA A 134 1.69 -3.89 -9.75
C ALA A 134 3.00 -4.66 -9.51
N VAL A 135 3.92 -4.60 -10.47
CA VAL A 135 5.21 -5.32 -10.45
C VAL A 135 6.37 -4.38 -10.79
N HIS A 136 7.59 -4.74 -10.39
CA HIS A 136 8.79 -3.91 -10.61
C HIS A 136 9.20 -3.85 -12.08
N GLU A 137 8.97 -4.93 -12.83
CA GLU A 137 9.32 -5.09 -14.24
C GLU A 137 8.64 -4.03 -15.11
N ASP A 138 7.44 -3.63 -14.69
CA ASP A 138 6.62 -2.63 -15.37
C ASP A 138 6.84 -1.21 -14.80
N ALA A 139 7.78 -1.01 -13.87
CA ALA A 139 8.01 0.30 -13.25
C ALA A 139 8.83 1.25 -14.14
N GLU A 140 8.39 2.50 -14.23
CA GLU A 140 8.93 3.52 -15.14
C GLU A 140 9.58 4.69 -14.39
N THR A 141 10.50 5.37 -15.07
CA THR A 141 11.02 6.68 -14.66
C THR A 141 10.54 7.73 -15.66
N PHE A 142 9.92 8.78 -15.17
CA PHE A 142 9.42 9.91 -15.96
C PHE A 142 10.35 11.10 -15.86
N PHE A 143 10.37 11.93 -16.90
CA PHE A 143 10.99 13.25 -16.87
C PHE A 143 9.91 14.32 -16.78
N GLU A 144 9.76 14.94 -15.61
CA GLU A 144 8.68 15.88 -15.33
C GLU A 144 9.23 17.15 -14.68
N GLY A 145 8.85 18.31 -15.22
CA GLY A 145 9.25 19.60 -14.64
C GLY A 145 10.78 19.81 -14.57
N GLY A 146 11.53 19.14 -15.45
CA GLY A 146 13.00 19.22 -15.48
C GLY A 146 13.72 18.25 -14.56
N TRP A 147 13.03 17.31 -13.90
CA TRP A 147 13.64 16.35 -12.98
C TRP A 147 13.15 14.91 -13.24
N TRP A 148 13.99 13.93 -12.93
CA TRP A 148 13.65 12.52 -13.03
C TRP A 148 12.82 12.08 -11.82
N LYS A 149 11.68 11.43 -12.08
CA LYS A 149 10.78 10.93 -11.04
C LYS A 149 10.41 9.48 -11.31
N ASP A 150 10.37 8.66 -10.28
CA ASP A 150 10.04 7.25 -10.39
C ASP A 150 8.55 6.99 -10.11
N SER A 151 7.97 6.02 -10.83
CA SER A 151 6.66 5.46 -10.48
C SER A 151 6.69 4.74 -9.13
N TYR A 152 5.54 4.59 -8.47
CA TYR A 152 5.44 3.95 -7.15
C TYR A 152 6.19 2.61 -7.03
N THR A 153 6.08 1.73 -8.02
CA THR A 153 6.68 0.38 -8.02
C THR A 153 8.17 0.34 -8.35
N LYS A 154 8.85 1.48 -8.51
CA LYS A 154 10.31 1.48 -8.69
C LYS A 154 11.00 1.29 -7.34
N SER A 155 12.14 0.62 -7.35
CA SER A 155 13.03 0.58 -6.18
C SER A 155 13.42 2.01 -5.78
N TYR A 156 13.35 2.30 -4.49
CA TYR A 156 13.63 3.63 -3.96
C TYR A 156 15.03 4.12 -4.37
N ASN A 157 15.08 5.33 -4.94
CA ASN A 157 16.32 6.02 -5.28
C ASN A 157 16.29 7.44 -4.71
N PRO A 158 17.19 7.78 -3.77
CA PRO A 158 17.19 9.10 -3.12
C PRO A 158 17.53 10.26 -4.07
N LEU A 159 18.04 9.98 -5.28
CA LEU A 159 18.37 11.00 -6.29
C LEU A 159 17.21 11.34 -7.23
N LYS A 160 16.08 10.63 -7.12
CA LYS A 160 14.90 10.83 -7.97
C LYS A 160 13.70 11.23 -7.11
N GLY A 161 12.76 11.95 -7.72
CA GLY A 161 11.50 12.31 -7.06
C GLY A 161 10.45 11.19 -7.16
N ASN A 162 9.33 11.35 -6.45
CA ASN A 162 8.12 10.56 -6.69
C ASN A 162 7.33 11.14 -7.86
N ALA A 163 6.92 10.32 -8.81
CA ALA A 163 5.92 10.73 -9.80
C ALA A 163 4.50 10.73 -9.22
N HIS A 164 4.30 10.13 -8.03
CA HIS A 164 3.01 9.92 -7.38
C HIS A 164 2.00 9.20 -8.29
N ARG A 165 2.50 8.30 -9.13
CA ARG A 165 1.70 7.53 -10.08
C ARG A 165 2.28 6.15 -10.34
N TYR A 166 1.45 5.25 -10.82
CA TYR A 166 1.90 4.00 -11.44
C TYR A 166 2.22 4.23 -12.93
N SER A 167 3.04 3.35 -13.50
CA SER A 167 3.21 3.26 -14.95
C SER A 167 1.92 2.80 -15.62
N ASP A 168 1.77 3.05 -16.92
CA ASP A 168 0.56 2.63 -17.63
C ASP A 168 0.44 1.11 -17.72
N ALA A 169 1.56 0.38 -17.72
CA ALA A 169 1.57 -1.07 -17.60
C ALA A 169 1.07 -1.54 -16.23
N ASN A 170 1.55 -0.95 -15.14
CA ASN A 170 1.06 -1.29 -13.81
C ASN A 170 -0.40 -0.89 -13.58
N ARG A 171 -0.88 0.23 -14.14
CA ARG A 171 -2.30 0.57 -14.12
C ARG A 171 -3.16 -0.52 -14.78
N ARG A 172 -2.69 -1.12 -15.89
CA ARG A 172 -3.39 -2.24 -16.55
C ARG A 172 -3.36 -3.51 -15.70
N ASN A 173 -2.25 -3.81 -15.04
CA ASN A 173 -2.16 -4.97 -14.15
C ASN A 173 -3.12 -4.82 -12.96
N ILE A 174 -3.16 -3.63 -12.35
CA ILE A 174 -4.07 -3.32 -11.26
C ILE A 174 -5.53 -3.50 -11.69
N LYS A 175 -5.93 -2.94 -12.84
CA LYS A 175 -7.29 -3.13 -13.38
C LYS A 175 -7.62 -4.60 -13.58
N ARG A 176 -6.69 -5.37 -14.16
CA ARG A 176 -6.88 -6.79 -14.44
C ARG A 176 -7.09 -7.58 -13.17
N HIS A 177 -6.23 -7.39 -12.16
CA HIS A 177 -6.35 -8.07 -10.88
C HIS A 177 -7.68 -7.72 -10.19
N LEU A 178 -8.03 -6.43 -10.10
CA LEU A 178 -9.28 -6.01 -9.46
C LEU A 178 -10.52 -6.57 -10.16
N ALA A 179 -10.54 -6.64 -11.50
CA ALA A 179 -11.64 -7.25 -12.25
C ALA A 179 -11.87 -8.73 -11.87
N THR A 180 -10.81 -9.48 -11.52
CA THR A 180 -10.96 -10.86 -11.03
C THR A 180 -11.64 -10.96 -9.67
N LEU A 181 -11.58 -9.90 -8.86
CA LEU A 181 -12.19 -9.85 -7.53
C LEU A 181 -13.66 -9.40 -7.57
N THR A 182 -14.03 -8.63 -8.59
CA THR A 182 -15.39 -8.09 -8.78
C THR A 182 -16.27 -9.01 -9.64
N GLY A 183 -15.68 -10.04 -10.24
CA GLY A 183 -16.39 -10.96 -11.13
C GLY A 183 -16.70 -10.38 -12.52
N GLU A 184 -16.06 -9.26 -12.86
CA GLU A 184 -16.11 -8.66 -14.19
C GLU A 184 -15.06 -9.35 -15.08
N SER A 185 -15.51 -10.33 -15.88
CA SER A 185 -14.68 -11.05 -16.87
C SER A 185 -14.96 -10.60 -18.29
#